data_AF-A0A9Q0CMH0-F1
#
_entry.id   AF-A0A9Q0CMH0-F1
#
_cell.length_a   1.000
_cell.length_b   1.000
_cell.length_c   1.000
_cell.angle_alpha   90.00
_cell.angle_beta   90.00
_cell.angle_gamma   90.00
#
_symmetry.space_group_name_H-M   'P 1'
#
loop_
_entity.id
_entity.type
_entity.pdbx_description
1 polymer ?
#
loop_
_entity_poly.entity_id
_entity_poly.type
_entity_poly.pdbx_seq_one_letter_code
_entity_poly.pdbx_strand_id
1 'polypeptide(L)'
;MGEESRVVYANMIFGTETSPVGNSTAMVPNRDFYVTSLDGVSVKGMRLDLNKSIFRKENGQGCTIVDTGTPISSMPGEAYDEVVRTLKSMVKLPRVPYGNKDNTLCFMGGLKDIDQYVPHMTLHFQGLDLPIIPRSLFFVTTDEVICLAMRPMENGEEYNIFGALFQQNINMFFDIKEEKIFMYPMACALI
;
A
#
# COMPACT_ATOMS: atom_id res chain seq x y z
N MET A 1 -8.10 -12.54 40.45
CA MET A 1 -8.97 -12.21 39.31
C MET A 1 -8.43 -10.96 38.67
N GLY A 2 -8.11 -11.05 37.38
CA GLY A 2 -7.55 -9.98 36.57
C GLY A 2 -7.04 -10.64 35.29
N GLU A 3 -7.93 -10.94 34.35
CA GLU A 3 -7.53 -11.28 32.99
C GLU A 3 -6.83 -10.05 32.39
N GLU A 4 -5.54 -10.17 32.10
CA GLU A 4 -4.88 -9.25 31.19
C GLU A 4 -5.61 -9.32 29.85
N SER A 5 -6.26 -8.24 29.45
CA SER A 5 -6.83 -8.10 28.12
C SER A 5 -5.72 -8.32 27.08
N ARG A 6 -5.78 -9.45 26.36
CA ARG A 6 -4.92 -9.68 25.19
C ARG A 6 -5.15 -8.56 24.19
N VAL A 7 -4.16 -7.69 24.01
CA VAL A 7 -4.14 -6.75 22.89
C VAL A 7 -3.89 -7.58 21.63
N VAL A 8 -4.91 -7.71 20.80
CA VAL A 8 -4.82 -8.38 19.50
C VAL A 8 -4.35 -7.34 18.48
N TYR A 9 -3.13 -7.50 17.98
CA TYR A 9 -2.52 -6.56 17.02
C TYR A 9 -2.90 -6.88 15.56
N ALA A 10 -3.17 -8.16 15.25
CA ALA A 10 -3.62 -8.63 13.94
C ALA A 10 -4.27 -10.02 14.11
N ASN A 11 -5.14 -10.41 13.17
CA ASN A 11 -5.73 -11.74 13.10
C ASN A 11 -5.42 -12.38 11.75
N MET A 12 -5.03 -13.66 11.76
CA MET A 12 -4.96 -14.50 10.58
C MET A 12 -5.87 -15.69 10.79
N ILE A 13 -6.87 -15.84 9.93
CA ILE A 13 -7.90 -16.88 10.05
C ILE A 13 -7.79 -17.77 8.82
N PHE A 14 -7.75 -19.09 9.03
CA PHE A 14 -7.76 -20.08 7.98
C PHE A 14 -9.09 -20.84 8.00
N GLY A 15 -9.62 -21.14 6.81
CA GLY A 15 -10.86 -21.90 6.65
C GLY A 15 -12.01 -21.05 6.10
N THR A 16 -13.20 -21.64 6.10
CA THR A 16 -14.40 -21.07 5.47
C THR A 16 -15.35 -20.41 6.47
N GLU A 17 -14.91 -20.22 7.71
CA GLU A 17 -15.75 -19.67 8.79
C GLU A 17 -16.02 -18.16 8.64
N THR A 18 -15.38 -17.53 7.66
CA THR A 18 -15.57 -16.11 7.34
C THR A 18 -16.05 -15.97 5.90
N SER A 19 -16.99 -15.06 5.68
CA SER A 19 -17.44 -14.69 4.34
C SER A 19 -16.74 -13.40 3.91
N PRO A 20 -16.33 -13.28 2.64
CA PRO A 20 -15.75 -12.04 2.15
C PRO A 20 -16.77 -10.90 2.23
N VAL A 21 -16.28 -9.69 2.54
CA VAL A 21 -17.05 -8.45 2.52
C VAL A 21 -16.37 -7.49 1.56
N GLY A 22 -17.15 -6.67 0.85
CA GLY A 22 -16.63 -5.65 -0.05
C GLY A 22 -16.34 -6.14 -1.46
N ASN A 23 -15.58 -5.33 -2.20
CA ASN A 23 -15.20 -5.62 -3.59
C ASN A 23 -13.95 -6.51 -3.65
N SER A 24 -13.78 -7.17 -4.78
CA SER A 24 -12.66 -8.06 -5.03
C SER A 24 -11.88 -7.67 -6.29
N THR A 25 -10.60 -8.02 -6.29
CA THR A 25 -9.77 -8.11 -7.50
C THR A 25 -9.46 -9.57 -7.80
N ALA A 26 -9.27 -9.90 -9.08
CA ALA A 26 -8.87 -11.24 -9.49
C ALA A 26 -7.40 -11.51 -9.12
N MET A 27 -7.10 -12.77 -8.80
CA MET A 27 -5.73 -13.27 -8.72
C MET A 27 -5.26 -13.65 -10.12
N VAL A 28 -4.04 -13.26 -10.44
CA VAL A 28 -3.33 -13.69 -11.63
C VAL A 28 -2.67 -15.03 -11.30
N PRO A 29 -2.88 -16.09 -12.11
CA PRO A 29 -2.25 -17.39 -11.86
C PRO A 29 -0.73 -17.28 -11.74
N ASN A 30 -0.20 -17.70 -10.60
CA ASN A 30 1.21 -17.67 -10.28
C ASN A 30 1.51 -18.80 -9.27
N ARG A 31 2.66 -19.46 -9.41
CA ARG A 31 3.01 -20.61 -8.55
C ARG A 31 3.54 -20.20 -7.18
N ASP A 32 4.18 -19.04 -7.11
CA ASP A 32 5.01 -18.66 -5.96
C ASP A 32 4.40 -17.49 -5.17
N PHE A 33 3.52 -16.71 -5.78
CA PHE A 33 3.01 -15.46 -5.21
C PHE A 33 1.50 -15.28 -5.38
N TYR A 34 0.90 -14.51 -4.45
CA TYR A 34 -0.41 -13.92 -4.66
C TYR A 34 -0.26 -12.67 -5.53
N VAL A 35 -0.57 -12.82 -6.82
CA VAL A 35 -0.44 -11.74 -7.81
C VAL A 35 -1.82 -11.19 -8.16
N THR A 36 -1.93 -9.87 -8.30
CA THR A 36 -3.13 -9.19 -8.78
C THR A 36 -2.77 -8.02 -9.71
N SER A 37 -3.77 -7.27 -10.17
CA SER A 37 -3.64 -6.18 -11.14
C SER A 37 -3.95 -4.84 -10.50
N LEU A 38 -2.93 -3.97 -10.40
CA LEU A 38 -3.10 -2.54 -10.12
C LEU A 38 -3.33 -1.78 -11.44
N ASP A 39 -4.26 -0.84 -11.48
CA ASP A 39 -4.65 -0.04 -12.66
C ASP A 39 -4.23 1.42 -12.55
N GLY A 40 -3.82 1.88 -11.37
CA GLY A 40 -3.37 3.24 -11.16
C GLY A 40 -3.51 3.71 -9.72
N VAL A 41 -3.27 5.00 -9.54
CA VAL A 41 -3.25 5.66 -8.23
C VAL A 41 -4.03 6.97 -8.31
N SER A 42 -4.76 7.30 -7.25
CA SER A 42 -5.28 8.66 -7.02
C SER A 42 -4.69 9.25 -5.77
N VAL A 43 -4.44 10.56 -5.77
CA VAL A 43 -4.03 11.32 -4.59
C VAL A 43 -5.03 12.45 -4.40
N LYS A 44 -5.60 12.57 -3.19
CA LYS A 44 -6.67 13.53 -2.87
C LYS A 44 -7.87 13.42 -3.84
N GLY A 45 -8.21 12.19 -4.24
CA GLY A 45 -9.30 11.91 -5.19
C GLY A 45 -9.01 12.26 -6.65
N MET A 46 -7.83 12.81 -6.96
CA MET A 46 -7.41 13.07 -8.33
C MET A 46 -6.62 11.88 -8.86
N ARG A 47 -7.11 11.26 -9.93
CA ARG A 47 -6.44 10.14 -10.60
C ARG A 47 -5.18 10.65 -11.31
N LEU A 48 -4.05 10.03 -11.01
CA LEU A 48 -2.78 10.35 -11.65
C LEU A 48 -2.79 9.88 -13.11
N ASP A 49 -2.15 10.64 -13.99
CA ASP A 49 -2.06 10.33 -15.41
C ASP A 49 -0.97 9.28 -15.64
N LEU A 50 -1.35 8.01 -15.42
CA LEU A 50 -0.48 6.85 -15.53
C LEU A 50 -1.03 5.89 -16.58
N ASN A 51 -0.16 5.43 -17.47
CA ASN A 51 -0.54 4.37 -18.40
C ASN A 51 -0.71 3.06 -17.63
N LYS A 52 -1.88 2.42 -17.74
CA LYS A 52 -2.16 1.15 -17.07
C LYS A 52 -1.15 0.04 -17.41
N SER A 53 -0.52 0.10 -18.59
CA SER A 53 0.44 -0.90 -19.04
C SER A 53 1.69 -0.99 -18.16
N ILE A 54 2.04 0.06 -17.40
CA ILE A 54 3.20 0.02 -16.49
C ILE A 54 2.99 -0.96 -15.33
N PHE A 55 1.74 -1.30 -15.03
CA PHE A 55 1.35 -2.29 -14.02
C PHE A 55 1.00 -3.65 -14.66
N ARG A 56 1.53 -3.92 -15.85
CA ARG A 56 1.33 -5.17 -16.58
C ARG A 56 2.66 -5.79 -16.98
N LYS A 57 2.67 -7.11 -17.03
CA LYS A 57 3.70 -7.88 -17.73
C LYS A 57 3.54 -7.73 -19.24
N GLU A 58 4.55 -8.18 -19.99
CA GLU A 58 4.53 -8.19 -21.46
C GLU A 58 3.31 -8.93 -22.05
N ASN A 59 2.84 -9.98 -21.37
CA ASN A 59 1.65 -10.75 -21.77
C ASN A 59 0.32 -10.10 -21.35
N GLY A 60 0.34 -8.89 -20.80
CA GLY A 60 -0.85 -8.14 -20.38
C GLY A 60 -1.44 -8.55 -19.03
N GLN A 61 -0.83 -9.49 -18.30
CA GLN A 61 -1.26 -9.86 -16.95
C GLN A 61 -0.81 -8.84 -15.90
N GLY A 62 -1.52 -8.76 -14.78
CA GLY A 62 -1.10 -7.98 -13.61
C GLY A 62 0.25 -8.42 -13.06
N CYS A 63 0.99 -7.48 -12.48
CA CYS A 63 2.32 -7.72 -11.93
C CYS A 63 2.46 -7.28 -10.46
N THR A 64 1.37 -7.15 -9.71
CA THR A 64 1.41 -6.70 -8.31
C THR A 64 1.35 -7.88 -7.35
N ILE A 65 2.43 -8.12 -6.60
CA ILE A 65 2.44 -9.10 -5.51
C ILE A 65 1.81 -8.46 -4.26
N VAL A 66 0.95 -9.22 -3.57
CA VAL A 66 0.47 -8.90 -2.23
C VAL A 66 1.37 -9.57 -1.21
N ASP A 67 2.19 -8.78 -0.47
CA ASP A 67 3.26 -9.33 0.37
C ASP A 67 3.38 -8.64 1.73
N THR A 68 2.98 -9.35 2.79
CA THR A 68 3.19 -8.92 4.19
C THR A 68 4.64 -9.06 4.66
N GLY A 69 5.48 -9.80 3.94
CA GLY A 69 6.91 -10.00 4.25
C GLY A 69 7.80 -8.82 3.85
N THR A 70 7.29 -7.92 2.99
CA THR A 70 8.00 -6.70 2.58
C THR A 70 7.40 -5.48 3.28
N PRO A 71 8.18 -4.71 4.08
CA PRO A 71 7.64 -3.58 4.84
C PRO A 71 7.03 -2.45 4.00
N ILE A 72 7.75 -2.02 2.96
CA ILE A 72 7.34 -0.91 2.09
C ILE A 72 6.90 -1.41 0.71
N SER A 73 6.00 -0.69 0.06
CA SER A 73 5.57 -1.04 -1.30
C SER A 73 6.64 -0.70 -2.34
N SER A 74 6.70 -1.46 -3.43
CA SER A 74 7.43 -1.07 -4.64
C SER A 74 6.45 -0.76 -5.77
N MET A 75 6.77 0.24 -6.59
CA MET A 75 5.96 0.66 -7.73
C MET A 75 6.81 0.78 -8.98
N PRO A 76 6.23 0.62 -10.19
CA PRO A 76 6.91 1.00 -11.43
C PRO A 76 7.48 2.42 -11.31
N GLY A 77 8.69 2.66 -11.83
CA GLY A 77 9.41 3.92 -11.65
C GLY A 77 8.58 5.15 -12.02
N GLU A 78 7.88 5.10 -13.16
CA GLU A 78 6.98 6.17 -13.61
C GLU A 78 5.86 6.47 -12.60
N ALA A 79 5.25 5.44 -12.02
CA ALA A 79 4.21 5.60 -11.00
C ALA A 79 4.79 6.17 -9.70
N TYR A 80 5.97 5.69 -9.28
CA TYR A 80 6.67 6.19 -8.10
C TYR A 80 6.97 7.69 -8.24
N ASP A 81 7.56 8.09 -9.37
CA ASP A 81 7.95 9.47 -9.62
C ASP A 81 6.74 10.41 -9.64
N GLU A 82 5.64 9.99 -10.24
CA GLU A 82 4.40 10.76 -10.30
C GLU A 82 3.73 10.92 -8.93
N VAL A 83 3.73 9.85 -8.12
CA VAL A 83 3.27 9.89 -6.71
C VAL A 83 4.15 10.85 -5.91
N VAL A 84 5.48 10.72 -6.00
CA VAL A 84 6.43 11.57 -5.29
C VAL A 84 6.28 13.03 -5.70
N ARG A 85 6.17 13.31 -7.00
CA ARG A 85 5.95 14.66 -7.55
C ARG A 85 4.66 15.26 -7.00
N THR A 86 3.58 14.48 -6.99
CA THR A 86 2.27 14.91 -6.48
C THR A 86 2.34 15.20 -4.98
N LEU A 87 2.89 14.28 -4.17
CA LEU A 87 3.03 14.48 -2.73
C LEU A 87 3.92 15.67 -2.39
N LYS A 88 5.03 15.87 -3.09
CA LYS A 88 5.90 17.05 -2.94
C LYS A 88 5.15 18.37 -3.16
N SER A 89 4.15 18.38 -4.05
CA SER A 89 3.35 19.58 -4.34
C SER A 89 2.25 19.86 -3.31
N MET A 90 1.82 18.84 -2.56
CA MET A 90 0.67 18.92 -1.65
C MET A 90 1.07 18.97 -0.17
N VAL A 91 2.10 18.24 0.23
CA VAL A 91 2.54 18.14 1.63
C VAL A 91 3.35 19.38 2.01
N LYS A 92 2.85 20.15 2.97
CA LYS A 92 3.42 21.43 3.41
C LYS A 92 4.36 21.26 4.61
N LEU A 93 5.28 20.30 4.53
CA LEU A 93 6.28 20.04 5.55
C LEU A 93 7.70 20.26 5.00
N PRO A 94 8.69 20.64 5.83
CA PRO A 94 10.07 20.77 5.39
C PRO A 94 10.61 19.42 4.90
N ARG A 95 11.16 19.39 3.69
CA ARG A 95 11.80 18.18 3.15
C ARG A 95 13.18 17.96 3.76
N VAL A 96 13.51 16.70 4.02
CA VAL A 96 14.83 16.30 4.54
C VAL A 96 15.36 15.07 3.83
N PRO A 97 16.70 14.92 3.73
CA PRO A 97 17.30 13.67 3.29
C PRO A 97 17.08 12.57 4.35
N TYR A 98 17.09 11.31 3.92
CA TYR A 98 17.01 10.16 4.80
C TYR A 98 18.14 9.17 4.52
N GLY A 99 19.14 9.17 5.42
CA GLY A 99 20.37 8.40 5.26
C GLY A 99 21.08 8.70 3.94
N ASN A 100 21.69 7.68 3.34
CA ASN A 100 22.34 7.75 2.02
C ASN A 100 21.38 7.39 0.87
N LYS A 101 20.06 7.33 1.13
CA LYS A 101 19.06 6.91 0.14
C LYS A 101 18.41 8.14 -0.49
N ASP A 102 19.07 8.71 -1.49
CA ASP A 102 18.68 9.97 -2.15
C ASP A 102 17.24 9.99 -2.71
N ASN A 103 16.65 8.81 -2.95
CA ASN A 103 15.35 8.71 -3.61
C ASN A 103 14.14 8.65 -2.66
N THR A 104 14.31 8.43 -1.35
CA THR A 104 13.15 8.31 -0.44
C THR A 104 12.54 9.68 -0.16
N LEU A 105 11.23 9.85 -0.37
CA LEU A 105 10.54 11.10 -0.05
C LEU A 105 10.32 11.20 1.47
N CYS A 106 11.03 12.12 2.12
CA CYS A 106 10.90 12.36 3.56
C CYS A 106 10.69 13.84 3.91
N PHE A 107 10.04 14.06 5.07
CA PHE A 107 9.73 15.36 5.63
C PHE A 107 9.99 15.38 7.14
N MET A 108 10.32 16.54 7.71
CA MET A 108 10.29 16.75 9.16
C MET A 108 8.84 16.64 9.65
N GLY A 109 8.62 15.86 10.72
CA GLY A 109 7.33 15.72 11.38
C GLY A 109 7.16 14.38 12.10
N GLY A 110 6.06 14.25 12.83
CA GLY A 110 5.64 13.01 13.48
C GLY A 110 4.28 12.51 13.00
N LEU A 111 3.68 11.60 13.78
CA LEU A 111 2.37 11.02 13.48
C LEU A 111 1.26 12.07 13.33
N LYS A 112 1.28 13.13 14.15
CA LYS A 112 0.30 14.22 14.08
C LYS A 112 0.39 14.99 12.76
N ASP A 113 1.60 15.18 12.25
CA ASP A 113 1.83 15.88 10.98
C ASP A 113 1.37 15.03 9.79
N ILE A 114 1.47 13.70 9.87
CA ILE A 114 0.88 12.80 8.87
C ILE A 114 -0.62 13.04 8.79
N ASP A 115 -1.32 13.02 9.93
CA ASP A 115 -2.78 13.18 9.95
C ASP A 115 -3.24 14.54 9.41
N GLN A 116 -2.43 15.58 9.61
CA GLN A 116 -2.77 16.96 9.25
C GLN A 116 -2.39 17.32 7.81
N TYR A 117 -1.24 16.85 7.31
CA TYR A 117 -0.63 17.38 6.08
C TYR A 117 -0.51 16.37 4.95
N VAL A 118 -0.62 15.07 5.22
CA VAL A 118 -0.50 14.04 4.18
C VAL A 118 -1.87 13.73 3.58
N PRO A 119 -2.05 13.85 2.25
CA PRO A 119 -3.34 13.55 1.62
C PRO A 119 -3.63 12.04 1.61
N HIS A 120 -4.91 11.69 1.55
CA HIS A 120 -5.32 10.31 1.25
C HIS A 120 -4.87 9.89 -0.15
N MET A 121 -4.48 8.63 -0.28
CA MET A 121 -4.15 7.99 -1.54
C MET A 121 -5.11 6.81 -1.76
N THR A 122 -5.44 6.52 -3.02
CA THR A 122 -6.24 5.36 -3.40
C THR A 122 -5.46 4.55 -4.42
N LEU A 123 -5.30 3.26 -4.15
CA LEU A 123 -4.81 2.29 -5.12
C LEU A 123 -6.01 1.72 -5.87
N HIS A 124 -5.98 1.84 -7.19
CA HIS A 124 -7.05 1.31 -8.04
C HIS A 124 -6.64 -0.06 -8.52
N PHE A 125 -7.06 -1.13 -7.85
CA PHE A 125 -6.95 -2.48 -8.39
C PHE A 125 -8.03 -2.73 -9.42
N GLN A 126 -7.84 -3.72 -10.29
CA GLN A 126 -8.85 -4.08 -11.27
C GLN A 126 -10.13 -4.58 -10.57
N GLY A 127 -11.18 -3.74 -10.60
CA GLY A 127 -12.47 -4.02 -9.95
C GLY A 127 -12.57 -3.58 -8.48
N LEU A 128 -11.55 -2.92 -7.93
CA LEU A 128 -11.49 -2.56 -6.53
C LEU A 128 -10.70 -1.26 -6.32
N ASP A 129 -11.33 -0.25 -5.72
CA ASP A 129 -10.66 0.96 -5.27
C ASP A 129 -10.34 0.83 -3.77
N LEU A 130 -9.06 0.86 -3.43
CA LEU A 130 -8.56 0.66 -2.07
C LEU A 130 -7.96 1.94 -1.50
N PRO A 131 -8.64 2.65 -0.59
CA PRO A 131 -8.08 3.82 0.06
C PRO A 131 -6.99 3.40 1.06
N ILE A 132 -5.84 4.05 0.95
CA ILE A 132 -4.70 3.91 1.86
C ILE A 132 -4.71 5.13 2.80
N ILE A 133 -4.75 4.87 4.10
CA ILE A 133 -4.75 5.95 5.08
C ILE A 133 -3.35 6.60 5.15
N PRO A 134 -3.24 7.91 5.46
CA PRO A 134 -1.96 8.61 5.55
C PRO A 134 -0.93 7.93 6.46
N ARG A 135 -1.37 7.38 7.60
CA ARG A 135 -0.50 6.66 8.55
C ARG A 135 0.08 5.34 8.01
N SER A 136 -0.54 4.76 6.99
CA SER A 136 -0.04 3.58 6.27
C SER A 136 0.86 3.98 5.09
N LEU A 137 0.70 5.22 4.61
CA LEU A 137 1.48 5.76 3.49
C LEU A 137 2.89 6.21 3.92
N PHE A 138 3.08 6.60 5.18
CA PHE A 138 4.35 7.07 5.73
C PHE A 138 4.73 6.29 6.99
N PHE A 139 6.02 6.01 7.17
CA PHE A 139 6.58 5.55 8.44
C PHE A 139 7.34 6.69 9.14
N VAL A 140 7.39 6.63 10.47
CA VAL A 140 8.07 7.64 11.30
C VAL A 140 9.38 7.06 11.82
N THR A 141 10.45 7.85 11.73
CA THR A 141 11.78 7.51 12.26
C THR A 141 11.93 8.03 13.69
N THR A 142 13.06 7.70 14.35
CA THR A 142 13.35 8.20 15.71
C THR A 142 13.59 9.71 15.78
N ASP A 143 13.91 10.35 14.66
CA ASP A 143 14.37 11.75 14.60
C ASP A 143 13.25 12.71 14.18
N GLU A 144 11.98 12.32 14.39
CA GLU A 144 10.81 13.07 13.91
C GLU A 144 10.90 13.36 12.41
N VAL A 145 11.23 12.32 11.63
CA VAL A 145 11.17 12.33 10.17
C VAL A 145 10.11 11.34 9.72
N ILE A 146 9.20 11.77 8.86
CA ILE A 146 8.23 10.90 8.19
C ILE A 146 8.71 10.62 6.77
N CYS A 147 8.72 9.36 6.38
CA CYS A 147 9.20 8.90 5.08
C CYS A 147 8.14 8.08 4.36
N LEU A 148 8.01 8.29 3.06
CA LEU A 148 7.09 7.56 2.20
C LEU A 148 7.41 6.05 2.26
N ALA A 149 6.41 5.24 2.59
CA ALA A 149 6.51 3.78 2.64
C ALA A 149 6.40 3.13 1.24
N MET A 150 7.12 3.72 0.28
CA MET A 150 7.14 3.31 -1.12
C MET A 150 8.53 3.54 -1.71
N ARG A 151 8.94 2.68 -2.64
CA ARG A 151 10.16 2.85 -3.45
C ARG A 151 9.88 2.55 -4.93
N PRO A 152 10.72 3.00 -5.87
CA PRO A 152 10.67 2.49 -7.23
C PRO A 152 11.11 1.02 -7.24
N MET A 153 10.65 0.30 -8.26
CA MET A 153 11.19 -1.02 -8.59
C MET A 153 12.68 -0.90 -8.98
N GLU A 154 13.47 -1.89 -8.57
CA GLU A 154 14.88 -2.01 -8.92
C GLU A 154 15.06 -2.79 -10.22
N ASN A 155 16.22 -2.61 -10.87
CA ASN A 155 16.52 -3.31 -12.12
C ASN A 155 16.50 -4.83 -11.91
N GLY A 156 15.67 -5.53 -12.71
CA GLY A 156 15.50 -6.98 -12.61
C GLY A 156 14.32 -7.41 -11.73
N GLU A 157 13.64 -6.50 -11.04
CA GLU A 157 12.37 -6.83 -10.40
C GLU A 157 11.27 -7.00 -11.45
N GLU A 158 10.62 -8.17 -11.47
CA GLU A 158 9.54 -8.48 -12.41
C GLU A 158 8.16 -8.04 -11.93
N TYR A 159 8.03 -7.76 -10.63
CA TYR A 159 6.77 -7.47 -9.97
C TYR A 159 6.88 -6.24 -9.09
N ASN A 160 5.83 -5.44 -9.09
CA ASN A 160 5.65 -4.40 -8.07
C ASN A 160 5.03 -5.04 -6.82
N ILE A 161 5.26 -4.44 -5.65
CA ILE A 161 4.88 -5.04 -4.36
C ILE A 161 3.91 -4.13 -3.62
N PHE A 162 2.77 -4.69 -3.22
CA PHE A 162 1.88 -4.12 -2.23
C PHE A 162 2.30 -4.59 -0.83
N GLY A 163 3.07 -3.76 -0.14
CA GLY A 163 3.78 -4.12 1.10
C GLY A 163 2.96 -3.98 2.38
N ALA A 164 3.52 -4.47 3.49
CA ALA A 164 2.85 -4.60 4.78
C ALA A 164 2.32 -3.28 5.36
N LEU A 165 3.06 -2.17 5.24
CA LEU A 165 2.61 -0.88 5.78
C LEU A 165 1.32 -0.40 5.10
N PHE A 166 1.19 -0.60 3.79
CA PHE A 166 -0.03 -0.25 3.06
C PHE A 166 -1.19 -1.19 3.36
N GLN A 167 -0.90 -2.41 3.80
CA GLN A 167 -1.91 -3.41 4.20
C GLN A 167 -2.47 -3.17 5.62
N GLN A 168 -1.88 -2.26 6.40
CA GLN A 168 -2.40 -1.93 7.72
C GLN A 168 -3.79 -1.30 7.63
N ASN A 169 -4.68 -1.66 8.56
CA ASN A 169 -6.08 -1.20 8.60
C ASN A 169 -6.89 -1.65 7.38
N ILE A 170 -6.50 -2.76 6.77
CA ILE A 170 -7.22 -3.38 5.66
C ILE A 170 -7.48 -4.84 6.03
N ASN A 171 -8.75 -5.25 5.96
CA ASN A 171 -9.09 -6.66 5.98
C ASN A 171 -8.92 -7.22 4.59
N MET A 172 -8.20 -8.34 4.49
CA MET A 172 -7.96 -9.05 3.23
C MET A 172 -8.47 -10.48 3.35
N PHE A 173 -9.25 -10.92 2.37
CA PHE A 173 -9.74 -12.29 2.27
C PHE A 173 -9.28 -12.89 0.94
N PHE A 174 -8.53 -13.98 1.00
CA PHE A 174 -7.99 -14.68 -0.15
C PHE A 174 -8.86 -15.90 -0.45
N ASP A 175 -9.72 -15.79 -1.46
CA ASP A 175 -10.49 -16.91 -1.98
C ASP A 175 -9.64 -17.66 -3.01
N ILE A 176 -8.93 -18.68 -2.54
CA ILE A 176 -8.03 -19.49 -3.38
C ILE A 176 -8.82 -20.29 -4.42
N LYS A 177 -10.07 -20.68 -4.10
CA LYS A 177 -10.88 -21.50 -4.99
C LYS A 177 -11.42 -20.69 -6.16
N GLU A 178 -11.90 -19.48 -5.89
CA GLU A 178 -12.46 -18.58 -6.90
C GLU A 178 -11.42 -17.59 -7.47
N GLU A 179 -10.16 -17.75 -7.08
CA GLU A 179 -9.02 -16.93 -7.51
C GLU A 179 -9.26 -15.43 -7.31
N LYS A 180 -9.72 -15.01 -6.13
CA LYS A 180 -10.03 -13.61 -5.80
C LYS A 180 -9.39 -13.14 -4.49
N ILE A 181 -9.07 -11.85 -4.43
CA ILE A 181 -8.69 -11.17 -3.20
C ILE A 181 -9.72 -10.08 -2.94
N PHE A 182 -10.41 -10.17 -1.82
CA PHE A 182 -11.29 -9.13 -1.32
C PHE A 182 -10.49 -8.24 -0.38
N MET A 183 -10.63 -6.93 -0.53
CA MET A 183 -9.97 -5.97 0.34
C MET A 183 -10.95 -4.87 0.73
N TYR A 184 -11.00 -4.55 2.01
CA TYR A 184 -11.82 -3.45 2.49
C TYR A 184 -11.16 -2.78 3.70
N PRO A 185 -11.24 -1.44 3.80
CA PRO A 185 -10.72 -0.72 4.96
C PRO A 185 -11.44 -1.17 6.24
N MET A 186 -10.69 -1.28 7.33
CA MET A 186 -11.23 -1.45 8.67
C MET A 186 -10.81 -0.27 9.54
N ALA A 187 -11.71 0.16 10.43
CA ALA A 187 -11.32 1.04 11.52
C ALA A 187 -10.72 0.17 12.64
N CYS A 188 -9.40 -0.03 12.65
CA CYS A 188 -8.75 -0.47 13.88
C CYS A 188 -8.89 0.67 14.91
N ALA A 189 -9.22 0.33 16.15
CA ALA A 189 -9.14 1.30 17.24
C ALA A 189 -7.69 1.78 17.33
N LEU A 190 -7.48 3.09 17.09
CA LEU A 190 -6.20 3.73 17.35
C LEU A 190 -5.98 3.71 18.85
N ILE A 191 -4.92 3.03 19.29
CA ILE A 191 -4.39 3.15 20.66
C ILE A 191 -3.62 4.47 20.76
#